data_AF-N2J6C1-F1
#
_entry.id   AF-N2J6C1-F1
#
_cell.length_a   1.000
_cell.length_b   1.000
_cell.length_c   1.000
_cell.angle_alpha   90.00
_cell.angle_beta   90.00
_cell.angle_gamma   90.00
#
_symmetry.space_group_name_H-M   'P 1'
#
loop_
_entity.id
_entity.type
_entity.pdbx_description
1 polymer ?
#
loop_
_entity_poly.entity_id
_entity_poly.type
_entity_poly.pdbx_seq_one_letter_code
_entity_poly.pdbx_strand_id
1 'polypeptide(L)'
;MQFYCHGSALAWVLTRTVAERRDYPVRQGLYTLPAGPQSNKAQNEIKAIRCIEKALLQVKGKADITLADANVMDIAVDVARASPATAYQSGIALRKLVEFLNDSGIVSCQIIWKNPISKPAELIRTDSDSKAKRNAKIPAEQWLDWMAEMFANDLQAPRDRFTTSIFALLMCAPSRITEIQDLPVNCLHYEDDDQHTKCIGLRFYGGKGFGSDIKWSSEVFNETAIEAVRRLTELSKKGRDLAKWYEQNPDKFFRHESCPNVGETQSLTDEQACMALGLTNENSRTAIRQYFKAYEPYQMLKAKGEPLTLAFLNAYCRSQLPKGWPWKNKERHIKYSDALCCFRWNELRGDMSPSPVLLWVPSKSTFTTDLNYINGQERSIWKRNGYKNLDGSDISMTSHQVRHYLNTIGQQNALGELYIARWSGRANIHQNATYNHMTTDEYVTLAKGVGVGSALAKIKANMPVSFADLEAAGEGIAHVTEYGFCVHDFSMLPCQKYRDCLNCTEQVCVKGDDSKLQRLKQQREGIRLQLKKAQDASSSGEFDIGSVDRWTAHQIKTLERVEQLIQILESPDTTDGAVIRMRHDQEFSPLKRALTAKSATPKLSAPAKDIEEPKIDELRALLGV
;
A
#
# COMPACT_ATOMS: atom_id res chain seq x y z
N MET A 1 -35.97 -28.29 -15.80
CA MET A 1 -35.59 -29.27 -16.85
C MET A 1 -34.80 -28.48 -17.90
N GLN A 2 -33.53 -28.86 -18.09
CA GLN A 2 -32.54 -28.44 -19.11
C GLN A 2 -32.24 -26.95 -19.31
N PHE A 3 -31.10 -26.49 -18.78
CA PHE A 3 -30.03 -25.87 -19.56
C PHE A 3 -28.68 -26.26 -18.93
N TYR A 4 -27.95 -27.15 -19.62
CA TYR A 4 -26.72 -27.82 -19.17
C TYR A 4 -25.47 -27.16 -19.78
N CYS A 5 -24.41 -27.11 -18.97
CA CYS A 5 -22.98 -27.20 -19.29
C CYS A 5 -22.53 -26.93 -20.74
N HIS A 6 -22.02 -25.73 -21.05
CA HIS A 6 -21.10 -25.51 -22.19
C HIS A 6 -19.77 -24.80 -21.79
N GLY A 7 -19.64 -24.28 -20.56
CA GLY A 7 -18.42 -23.59 -20.10
C GLY A 7 -17.22 -24.51 -19.79
N SER A 8 -17.42 -25.83 -19.74
CA SER A 8 -16.38 -26.82 -19.42
C SER A 8 -15.57 -27.27 -20.64
N ALA A 9 -16.05 -27.06 -21.87
CA ALA A 9 -15.37 -27.51 -23.09
C ALA A 9 -14.16 -26.63 -23.47
N LEU A 10 -14.26 -25.30 -23.31
CA LEU A 10 -13.16 -24.37 -23.60
C LEU A 10 -11.94 -24.58 -22.70
N ALA A 11 -12.17 -24.85 -21.41
CA ALA A 11 -11.10 -25.15 -20.45
C ALA A 11 -10.38 -26.48 -20.76
N TRP A 12 -11.10 -27.44 -21.36
CA TRP A 12 -10.59 -28.77 -21.71
C TRP A 12 -9.82 -28.78 -23.04
N VAL A 13 -10.23 -27.97 -24.03
CA VAL A 13 -9.52 -27.83 -25.31
C VAL A 13 -8.14 -27.17 -25.11
N LEU A 14 -8.04 -26.18 -24.21
CA LEU A 14 -6.77 -25.52 -23.89
C LEU A 14 -5.72 -26.44 -23.25
N THR A 15 -6.15 -27.52 -22.59
CA THR A 15 -5.24 -28.46 -21.90
C THR A 15 -4.72 -29.57 -22.83
N ARG A 16 -5.43 -29.91 -23.92
CA ARG A 16 -5.06 -31.04 -24.79
C ARG A 16 -4.14 -30.66 -25.95
N THR A 17 -4.33 -29.48 -26.56
CA THR A 17 -3.55 -29.04 -27.73
C THR A 17 -2.08 -28.75 -27.40
N VAL A 18 -1.76 -28.45 -26.12
CA VAL A 18 -0.39 -28.20 -25.65
C VAL A 18 0.40 -29.51 -25.44
N ALA A 19 -0.28 -30.65 -25.27
CA ALA A 19 0.37 -31.92 -24.94
C ALA A 19 0.91 -32.69 -26.17
N GLU A 20 0.46 -32.40 -27.38
CA GLU A 20 0.76 -33.22 -28.57
C GLU A 20 1.93 -32.69 -29.45
N ARG A 21 2.64 -31.61 -29.07
CA ARG A 21 3.70 -31.01 -29.92
C ARG A 21 5.10 -30.86 -29.31
N ARG A 22 5.42 -31.54 -28.20
CA ARG A 22 6.80 -31.54 -27.67
C ARG A 22 7.24 -32.95 -27.29
N ASP A 23 8.03 -33.57 -28.17
CA ASP A 23 8.90 -34.70 -27.85
C ASP A 23 9.95 -34.26 -26.82
N TYR A 24 9.71 -34.55 -25.54
CA TYR A 24 10.73 -34.68 -24.48
C TYR A 24 10.18 -35.63 -23.39
N PRO A 25 11.03 -36.43 -22.73
CA PRO A 25 10.63 -37.68 -22.09
C PRO A 25 9.83 -37.45 -20.80
N VAL A 26 8.83 -38.32 -20.63
CA VAL A 26 7.91 -38.40 -19.50
C VAL A 26 8.66 -38.63 -18.19
N ARG A 27 8.66 -37.62 -17.31
CA ARG A 27 8.72 -37.82 -15.86
C ARG A 27 7.41 -37.32 -15.25
N GLN A 28 6.63 -38.26 -14.72
CA GLN A 28 5.43 -37.97 -13.93
C GLN A 28 5.83 -37.12 -12.70
N GLY A 29 5.45 -35.85 -12.71
CA GLY A 29 5.51 -34.96 -11.56
C GLY A 29 4.27 -34.08 -11.57
N LEU A 30 3.34 -34.30 -10.64
CA LEU A 30 2.22 -33.40 -10.39
C LEU A 30 2.77 -32.03 -9.95
N TYR A 31 2.83 -31.07 -10.87
CA TYR A 31 2.95 -29.67 -10.49
C TYR A 31 1.58 -29.16 -10.05
N THR A 32 1.34 -29.22 -8.74
CA THR A 32 0.28 -28.46 -8.08
C THR A 32 0.59 -26.96 -8.19
N LEU A 33 -0.29 -26.20 -8.86
CA LEU A 33 -0.30 -24.74 -8.83
C LEU A 33 -0.35 -24.26 -7.36
N PRO A 34 0.48 -23.29 -6.94
CA PRO A 34 0.38 -22.70 -5.60
C PRO A 34 -0.96 -21.97 -5.45
N ALA A 35 -1.73 -22.38 -4.46
CA ALA A 35 -3.01 -21.79 -4.12
C ALA A 35 -2.85 -20.35 -3.58
N GLY A 36 -3.54 -19.41 -4.22
CA GLY A 36 -3.79 -18.07 -3.70
C GLY A 36 -4.42 -17.16 -4.76
N PRO A 37 -5.75 -17.15 -4.95
CA PRO A 37 -6.38 -16.21 -5.86
C PRO A 37 -6.38 -14.82 -5.22
N GLN A 38 -5.65 -13.88 -5.82
CA GLN A 38 -6.02 -12.47 -5.76
C GLN A 38 -7.44 -12.34 -6.34
N SER A 39 -8.46 -12.27 -5.48
CA SER A 39 -9.88 -12.42 -5.85
C SER A 39 -10.35 -11.51 -6.99
N ASN A 40 -9.72 -10.34 -7.14
CA ASN A 40 -10.07 -9.37 -8.19
C ASN A 40 -9.53 -9.76 -9.58
N LYS A 41 -8.46 -10.54 -9.65
CA LYS A 41 -7.80 -10.92 -10.91
C LYS A 41 -8.66 -11.94 -11.67
N ALA A 42 -9.09 -12.99 -10.97
CA ALA A 42 -10.02 -13.99 -11.49
C ALA A 42 -11.37 -13.39 -11.91
N GLN A 43 -11.88 -12.40 -11.17
CA GLN A 43 -13.13 -11.71 -11.53
C GLN A 43 -13.05 -10.93 -12.83
N ASN A 44 -11.91 -10.31 -13.13
CA ASN A 44 -11.73 -9.54 -14.38
C ASN A 44 -11.43 -10.46 -15.57
N GLU A 45 -10.71 -11.56 -15.37
CA GLU A 45 -10.51 -12.59 -16.39
C GLU A 45 -11.83 -13.24 -16.82
N ILE A 46 -12.72 -13.55 -15.86
CA ILE A 46 -14.07 -14.06 -16.15
C ILE A 46 -14.90 -13.06 -16.97
N LYS A 47 -14.73 -11.74 -16.74
CA LYS A 47 -15.43 -10.72 -17.55
C LYS A 47 -14.97 -10.74 -19.01
N ALA A 48 -13.67 -10.86 -19.26
CA ALA A 48 -13.16 -10.99 -20.62
C ALA A 48 -13.69 -12.24 -21.31
N ILE A 49 -13.69 -13.38 -20.60
CA ILE A 49 -14.23 -14.65 -21.11
C ILE A 49 -15.72 -14.50 -21.47
N ARG A 50 -16.53 -13.87 -20.62
CA ARG A 50 -17.96 -13.63 -20.91
C ARG A 50 -18.17 -12.70 -22.12
N CYS A 51 -17.33 -11.68 -22.27
CA CYS A 51 -17.44 -10.75 -23.40
C CYS A 51 -17.07 -11.45 -24.71
N ILE A 52 -15.96 -12.19 -24.74
CA ILE A 52 -15.50 -12.88 -25.94
C ILE A 52 -16.37 -14.10 -26.29
N GLU A 53 -16.90 -14.83 -25.31
CA GLU A 53 -17.83 -15.94 -25.54
C GLU A 53 -19.08 -15.44 -26.28
N LYS A 54 -19.69 -14.35 -25.78
CA LYS A 54 -20.85 -13.74 -26.42
C LYS A 54 -20.51 -13.21 -27.82
N ALA A 55 -19.34 -12.62 -28.00
CA ALA A 55 -18.88 -12.14 -29.31
C ALA A 55 -18.63 -13.29 -30.31
N LEU A 56 -18.01 -14.39 -29.88
CA LEU A 56 -17.79 -15.58 -30.70
C LEU A 56 -19.10 -16.23 -31.13
N LEU A 57 -20.06 -16.34 -30.22
CA LEU A 57 -21.40 -16.83 -30.54
C LEU A 57 -22.11 -15.93 -31.56
N GLN A 58 -21.94 -14.61 -31.47
CA GLN A 58 -22.54 -13.66 -32.39
C GLN A 58 -21.88 -13.65 -33.78
N VAL A 59 -20.55 -13.67 -33.85
CA VAL A 59 -19.79 -13.50 -35.10
C VAL A 59 -19.53 -14.83 -35.81
N LYS A 60 -19.26 -15.89 -35.05
CA LYS A 60 -18.81 -17.20 -35.58
C LYS A 60 -19.84 -18.31 -35.39
N GLY A 61 -20.95 -18.04 -34.69
CA GLY A 61 -22.01 -19.02 -34.43
C GLY A 61 -21.63 -20.14 -33.45
N LYS A 62 -20.40 -20.13 -32.92
CA LYS A 62 -19.91 -21.08 -31.91
C LYS A 62 -18.90 -20.43 -30.99
N ALA A 63 -18.88 -20.84 -29.73
CA ALA A 63 -17.91 -20.40 -28.73
C ALA A 63 -16.58 -21.16 -28.90
N ASP A 64 -15.83 -20.85 -29.96
CA ASP A 64 -14.53 -21.45 -30.26
C ASP A 64 -13.44 -20.39 -30.25
N ILE A 65 -12.57 -20.41 -29.24
CA ILE A 65 -11.55 -19.37 -29.03
C ILE A 65 -10.49 -19.33 -30.13
N THR A 66 -10.30 -20.44 -30.86
CA THR A 66 -9.35 -20.50 -31.97
C THR A 66 -9.80 -19.63 -33.15
N LEU A 67 -11.09 -19.28 -33.21
CA LEU A 67 -11.68 -18.40 -34.21
C LEU A 67 -11.68 -16.91 -33.82
N ALA A 68 -11.03 -16.55 -32.71
CA ALA A 68 -10.91 -15.16 -32.31
C ALA A 68 -10.11 -14.38 -33.37
N ASP A 69 -10.68 -13.27 -33.83
CA ASP A 69 -10.06 -12.32 -34.74
C ASP A 69 -10.40 -10.88 -34.29
N ALA A 70 -9.89 -9.88 -35.02
CA ALA A 70 -10.14 -8.47 -34.67
C ALA A 70 -11.63 -8.12 -34.61
N ASN A 71 -12.46 -8.69 -35.49
CA ASN A 71 -13.90 -8.46 -35.51
C ASN A 71 -14.59 -9.02 -34.25
N VAL A 72 -14.21 -10.24 -33.83
CA VAL A 72 -14.67 -10.81 -32.55
C VAL A 72 -14.29 -9.89 -31.38
N MET A 73 -13.10 -9.29 -31.40
CA MET A 73 -12.66 -8.39 -30.34
C MET A 73 -13.46 -7.07 -30.30
N ASP A 74 -13.82 -6.52 -31.45
CA ASP A 74 -14.64 -5.29 -31.51
C ASP A 74 -16.07 -5.54 -31.02
N ILE A 75 -16.66 -6.68 -31.37
CA ILE A 75 -17.96 -7.08 -30.81
C ILE A 75 -17.86 -7.37 -29.30
N ALA A 76 -16.75 -7.93 -28.83
CA ALA A 76 -16.53 -8.14 -27.39
C ALA A 76 -16.46 -6.81 -26.62
N VAL A 77 -15.95 -5.74 -27.24
CA VAL A 77 -16.00 -4.38 -26.69
C VAL A 77 -17.43 -3.88 -26.55
N ASP A 78 -18.26 -4.09 -27.56
CA ASP A 78 -19.66 -3.64 -27.51
C ASP A 78 -20.45 -4.40 -26.44
N VAL A 79 -20.17 -5.69 -26.26
CA VAL A 79 -20.68 -6.47 -25.12
C VAL A 79 -20.20 -5.87 -23.79
N ALA A 80 -18.94 -5.46 -23.70
CA ALA A 80 -18.42 -4.81 -22.49
C ALA A 80 -19.08 -3.44 -22.22
N ARG A 81 -19.39 -2.67 -23.27
CA ARG A 81 -20.06 -1.35 -23.17
C ARG A 81 -21.48 -1.43 -22.63
N ALA A 82 -22.16 -2.58 -22.77
CA ALA A 82 -23.46 -2.82 -22.14
C ALA A 82 -23.41 -2.75 -20.60
N SER A 83 -22.22 -2.79 -19.99
CA SER A 83 -22.00 -2.57 -18.55
C SER A 83 -21.01 -1.42 -18.30
N PRO A 84 -21.46 -0.15 -18.44
CA PRO A 84 -20.57 1.03 -18.46
C PRO A 84 -19.62 1.14 -17.26
N ALA A 85 -20.10 0.77 -16.05
CA ALA A 85 -19.30 0.81 -14.83
C ALA A 85 -18.06 -0.10 -14.85
N THR A 86 -18.07 -1.18 -15.65
CA THR A 86 -16.98 -2.15 -15.75
C THR A 86 -16.35 -2.24 -17.12
N ALA A 87 -16.87 -1.52 -18.12
CA ALA A 87 -16.48 -1.60 -19.51
C ALA A 87 -14.97 -1.42 -19.70
N TYR A 88 -14.37 -0.41 -19.06
CA TYR A 88 -12.92 -0.17 -19.13
C TYR A 88 -12.08 -1.34 -18.57
N GLN A 89 -12.51 -1.94 -17.45
CA GLN A 89 -11.81 -3.09 -16.85
C GLN A 89 -11.95 -4.34 -17.72
N SER A 90 -13.12 -4.55 -18.32
CA SER A 90 -13.32 -5.61 -19.31
C SER A 90 -12.43 -5.41 -20.53
N GLY A 91 -12.27 -4.17 -21.02
CA GLY A 91 -11.35 -3.84 -22.13
C GLY A 91 -9.87 -4.13 -21.80
N ILE A 92 -9.41 -3.81 -20.58
CA ILE A 92 -8.06 -4.20 -20.12
C ILE A 92 -7.91 -5.72 -20.09
N ALA A 93 -8.90 -6.44 -19.58
CA ALA A 93 -8.86 -7.88 -19.47
C ALA A 93 -8.90 -8.56 -20.85
N LEU A 94 -9.67 -8.04 -21.80
CA LEU A 94 -9.68 -8.46 -23.20
C LEU A 94 -8.32 -8.26 -23.88
N ARG A 95 -7.62 -7.16 -23.59
CA ARG A 95 -6.26 -6.94 -24.11
C ARG A 95 -5.29 -8.02 -23.63
N LYS A 96 -5.33 -8.34 -22.33
CA LYS A 96 -4.49 -9.42 -21.76
C LYS A 96 -4.82 -10.78 -22.36
N LEU A 97 -6.09 -11.02 -22.66
CA LEU A 97 -6.51 -12.24 -23.34
C LEU A 97 -5.91 -12.31 -24.76
N VAL A 98 -5.93 -11.23 -25.52
CA VAL A 98 -5.28 -11.16 -26.84
C VAL A 98 -3.77 -11.40 -26.76
N GLU A 99 -3.09 -10.76 -25.80
CA GLU A 99 -1.66 -10.99 -25.52
C GLU A 99 -1.40 -12.48 -25.29
N PHE A 100 -2.19 -13.12 -24.40
CA PHE A 100 -2.08 -14.55 -24.13
C PHE A 100 -2.35 -15.44 -25.35
N LEU A 101 -3.38 -15.14 -26.15
CA LEU A 101 -3.73 -15.94 -27.35
C LEU A 101 -2.63 -15.86 -28.42
N ASN A 102 -2.02 -14.70 -28.59
CA ASN A 102 -0.90 -14.50 -29.50
C ASN A 102 0.35 -15.25 -29.01
N ASP A 103 0.72 -15.10 -27.74
CA ASP A 103 1.93 -15.71 -27.16
C ASP A 103 1.86 -17.25 -27.12
N SER A 104 0.65 -17.80 -26.99
CA SER A 104 0.41 -19.25 -26.94
C SER A 104 0.23 -19.89 -28.31
N GLY A 105 0.09 -19.11 -29.39
CA GLY A 105 -0.16 -19.63 -30.74
C GLY A 105 -1.49 -20.36 -30.91
N ILE A 106 -2.48 -20.10 -30.04
CA ILE A 106 -3.81 -20.74 -30.07
C ILE A 106 -4.62 -20.26 -31.27
N VAL A 107 -4.43 -19.00 -31.66
CA VAL A 107 -5.08 -18.38 -32.82
C VAL A 107 -4.19 -18.53 -34.04
N SER A 108 -4.80 -18.82 -35.19
CA SER A 108 -4.06 -19.08 -36.44
C SER A 108 -3.31 -17.86 -36.97
N CYS A 109 -3.75 -16.66 -36.59
CA CYS A 109 -3.18 -15.39 -36.99
C CYS A 109 -3.00 -14.49 -35.77
N GLN A 110 -1.91 -13.72 -35.73
CA GLN A 110 -1.69 -12.74 -34.68
C GLN A 110 -2.80 -11.69 -34.68
N ILE A 111 -3.48 -11.53 -33.55
CA ILE A 111 -4.51 -10.51 -33.36
C ILE A 111 -3.81 -9.21 -32.95
N ILE A 112 -3.77 -8.25 -33.87
CA ILE A 112 -3.30 -6.88 -33.58
C ILE A 112 -4.50 -6.06 -33.12
N TRP A 113 -4.64 -5.91 -31.81
CA TRP A 113 -5.80 -5.22 -31.24
C TRP A 113 -5.41 -4.34 -30.04
N LYS A 114 -6.08 -3.20 -29.91
CA LYS A 114 -5.91 -2.25 -28.80
C LYS A 114 -7.28 -1.96 -28.18
N ASN A 115 -7.32 -1.81 -26.86
CA ASN A 115 -8.55 -1.46 -26.15
C ASN A 115 -9.06 -0.06 -26.57
N PRO A 116 -10.22 0.05 -27.25
CA PRO A 116 -10.78 1.34 -27.69
C PRO A 116 -11.57 2.05 -26.58
N ILE A 117 -11.77 1.41 -25.43
CA ILE A 117 -12.45 2.02 -24.29
C ILE A 117 -11.44 2.88 -23.55
N SER A 118 -11.59 4.19 -23.68
CA SER A 118 -10.79 5.16 -22.94
C SER A 118 -11.00 5.00 -21.44
N LYS A 119 -9.92 5.23 -20.67
CA LYS A 119 -10.03 5.38 -19.22
C LYS A 119 -11.04 6.49 -18.94
N PRO A 120 -12.01 6.29 -18.02
CA PRO A 120 -12.87 7.39 -17.58
C PRO A 120 -12.00 8.58 -17.20
N ALA A 121 -12.34 9.77 -17.72
CA ALA A 121 -11.57 10.99 -17.46
C ALA A 121 -11.39 11.18 -15.94
N GLU A 122 -10.18 11.55 -15.51
CA GLU A 122 -9.90 11.84 -14.11
C GLU A 122 -10.77 13.02 -13.66
N LEU A 123 -11.24 12.98 -12.41
CA LEU A 123 -12.28 13.83 -11.79
C LEU A 123 -11.90 15.31 -11.64
N ILE A 124 -11.01 15.84 -12.49
CA ILE A 124 -10.40 17.17 -12.37
C ILE A 124 -11.28 18.25 -13.02
N ARG A 125 -12.30 17.90 -13.82
CA ARG A 125 -13.19 18.89 -14.46
C ARG A 125 -14.08 19.62 -13.44
N THR A 126 -14.35 20.90 -13.72
CA THR A 126 -15.15 21.84 -12.91
C THR A 126 -16.66 21.77 -13.18
N ASP A 127 -17.13 20.87 -14.04
CA ASP A 127 -18.56 20.68 -14.28
C ASP A 127 -19.31 20.17 -13.02
N SER A 128 -20.61 20.48 -12.94
CA SER A 128 -21.47 20.17 -11.79
C SER A 128 -21.48 18.68 -11.45
N ASP A 129 -21.48 17.81 -12.47
CA ASP A 129 -21.53 16.37 -12.31
C ASP A 129 -20.23 15.81 -11.73
N SER A 130 -19.09 16.33 -12.17
CA SER A 130 -17.77 15.97 -11.64
C SER A 130 -17.58 16.46 -10.20
N LYS A 131 -18.08 17.66 -9.86
CA LYS A 131 -18.12 18.17 -8.47
C LYS A 131 -18.99 17.28 -7.57
N ALA A 132 -20.20 16.93 -8.01
CA ALA A 132 -21.10 16.05 -7.25
C ALA A 132 -20.48 14.66 -7.00
N LYS A 133 -19.87 14.05 -8.03
CA LYS A 133 -19.17 12.75 -7.91
C LYS A 133 -17.96 12.80 -6.97
N ARG A 134 -17.28 13.95 -6.90
CA ARG A 134 -16.13 14.18 -6.01
C ARG A 134 -16.58 14.33 -4.57
N ASN A 135 -17.58 15.17 -4.33
CA ASN A 135 -18.18 15.37 -3.01
C ASN A 135 -18.76 14.07 -2.44
N ALA A 136 -19.38 13.22 -3.28
CA ALA A 136 -19.87 11.92 -2.84
C ALA A 136 -18.78 10.94 -2.36
N LYS A 137 -17.49 11.16 -2.72
CA LYS A 137 -16.37 10.31 -2.29
C LYS A 137 -15.73 10.75 -0.98
N ILE A 138 -16.11 11.91 -0.46
CA ILE A 138 -15.71 12.43 0.84
C ILE A 138 -16.93 12.28 1.78
N PRO A 139 -16.77 11.90 3.05
CA PRO A 139 -17.88 11.92 4.01
C PRO A 139 -18.32 13.36 4.26
N ALA A 140 -19.61 13.57 4.51
CA ALA A 140 -20.09 14.87 4.95
C ALA A 140 -19.50 15.21 6.33
N GLU A 141 -19.17 16.49 6.54
CA GLU A 141 -18.57 16.97 7.80
C GLU A 141 -19.41 16.61 9.02
N GLN A 142 -20.73 16.84 8.93
CA GLN A 142 -21.68 16.48 9.98
C GLN A 142 -21.63 14.99 10.38
N TRP A 143 -21.31 14.09 9.44
CA TRP A 143 -21.16 12.66 9.76
C TRP A 143 -19.90 12.39 10.57
N LEU A 144 -18.83 13.16 10.35
CA LEU A 144 -17.61 13.09 11.14
C LEU A 144 -17.86 13.58 12.56
N ASP A 145 -18.59 14.69 12.71
CA ASP A 145 -18.97 15.26 14.01
C ASP A 145 -19.77 14.26 14.84
N TRP A 146 -20.79 13.63 14.26
CA TRP A 146 -21.57 12.61 14.96
C TRP A 146 -20.77 11.38 15.34
N MET A 147 -19.80 10.95 14.50
CA MET A 147 -18.91 9.84 14.88
C MET A 147 -17.95 10.23 16.00
N ALA A 148 -17.46 11.47 16.00
CA ALA A 148 -16.64 12.00 17.07
C ALA A 148 -17.44 12.10 18.37
N GLU A 149 -18.67 12.59 18.33
CA GLU A 149 -19.60 12.64 19.47
C GLU A 149 -19.88 11.23 20.03
N MET A 150 -20.26 10.27 19.18
CA MET A 150 -20.48 8.88 19.60
C MET A 150 -19.23 8.23 20.17
N PHE A 151 -18.05 8.55 19.65
CA PHE A 151 -16.79 8.08 20.21
C PHE A 151 -16.52 8.73 21.58
N ALA A 152 -16.70 10.04 21.72
CA ALA A 152 -16.50 10.76 22.97
C ALA A 152 -17.44 10.26 24.09
N ASN A 153 -18.69 9.93 23.74
CA ASN A 153 -19.70 9.43 24.68
C ASN A 153 -19.47 7.98 25.18
N ASP A 154 -18.46 7.27 24.67
CA ASP A 154 -18.17 5.85 25.00
C ASP A 154 -19.42 4.96 25.04
N LEU A 155 -20.07 4.80 23.88
CA LEU A 155 -21.25 3.94 23.76
C LEU A 155 -20.95 2.52 24.29
N GLN A 156 -21.67 2.08 25.32
CA GLN A 156 -21.37 0.82 26.02
C GLN A 156 -21.82 -0.43 25.25
N ALA A 157 -22.72 -0.28 24.28
CA ALA A 157 -23.14 -1.39 23.43
C ALA A 157 -21.93 -1.94 22.65
N PRO A 158 -21.60 -3.25 22.74
CA PRO A 158 -20.42 -3.84 22.12
C PRO A 158 -20.25 -3.49 20.64
N ARG A 159 -21.37 -3.50 19.92
CA ARG A 159 -21.42 -3.20 18.48
C ARG A 159 -21.04 -1.76 18.17
N ASP A 160 -21.58 -0.81 18.91
CA ASP A 160 -21.32 0.62 18.71
C ASP A 160 -19.91 0.98 19.14
N ARG A 161 -19.47 0.50 20.32
CA ARG A 161 -18.09 0.68 20.81
C ARG A 161 -17.05 0.15 19.83
N PHE A 162 -17.32 -1.00 19.20
CA PHE A 162 -16.50 -1.54 18.13
C PHE A 162 -16.45 -0.61 16.92
N THR A 163 -17.61 -0.17 16.42
CA THR A 163 -17.70 0.64 15.20
C THR A 163 -17.04 2.01 15.39
N THR A 164 -17.30 2.72 16.49
CA THR A 164 -16.68 4.02 16.77
C THR A 164 -15.16 3.91 16.96
N SER A 165 -14.68 2.88 17.66
CA SER A 165 -13.23 2.67 17.85
C SER A 165 -12.52 2.32 16.54
N ILE A 166 -13.11 1.49 15.69
CA ILE A 166 -12.54 1.19 14.37
C ILE A 166 -12.52 2.43 13.48
N PHE A 167 -13.58 3.25 13.53
CA PHE A 167 -13.62 4.51 12.79
C PHE A 167 -12.55 5.49 13.26
N ALA A 168 -12.37 5.64 14.58
CA ALA A 168 -11.31 6.46 15.16
C ALA A 168 -9.91 6.03 14.65
N LEU A 169 -9.61 4.73 14.64
CA LEU A 169 -8.33 4.23 14.09
C LEU A 169 -8.18 4.51 12.59
N LEU A 170 -9.27 4.46 11.82
CA LEU A 170 -9.26 4.82 10.40
C LEU A 170 -9.04 6.32 10.17
N MET A 171 -9.43 7.18 11.11
CA MET A 171 -9.13 8.61 11.12
C MET A 171 -7.70 8.93 11.55
N CYS A 172 -7.10 8.08 12.40
CA CYS A 172 -5.73 8.27 12.89
C CYS A 172 -4.67 8.00 11.81
N ALA A 173 -4.93 7.04 10.90
CA ALA A 173 -4.02 6.69 9.81
C ALA A 173 -4.75 6.09 8.59
N PRO A 174 -4.43 6.49 7.36
CA PRO A 174 -5.08 6.02 6.15
C PRO A 174 -4.81 4.52 5.94
N SER A 175 -5.80 3.71 6.29
CA SER A 175 -5.70 2.25 6.26
C SER A 175 -6.92 1.64 5.60
N ARG A 176 -6.76 0.42 5.08
CA ARG A 176 -7.94 -0.39 4.74
C ARG A 176 -8.55 -0.93 6.04
N ILE A 177 -9.86 -1.11 6.05
CA ILE A 177 -10.54 -1.74 7.19
C ILE A 177 -9.94 -3.10 7.57
N THR A 178 -9.52 -3.90 6.59
CA THR A 178 -8.87 -5.20 6.83
C THR A 178 -7.51 -5.04 7.50
N GLU A 179 -6.77 -3.96 7.20
CA GLU A 179 -5.48 -3.67 7.86
C GLU A 179 -5.69 -3.36 9.35
N ILE A 180 -6.70 -2.54 9.68
CA ILE A 180 -7.05 -2.22 11.07
C ILE A 180 -7.57 -3.46 11.82
N GLN A 181 -8.42 -4.26 11.19
CA GLN A 181 -8.93 -5.49 11.79
C GLN A 181 -7.81 -6.52 12.05
N ASP A 182 -6.74 -6.49 11.27
CA ASP A 182 -5.56 -7.35 11.43
C ASP A 182 -4.49 -6.79 12.37
N LEU A 183 -4.77 -5.70 13.09
CA LEU A 183 -3.84 -5.19 14.10
C LEU A 183 -3.69 -6.18 15.27
N PRO A 184 -2.48 -6.31 15.83
CA PRO A 184 -2.24 -6.98 17.10
C PRO A 184 -2.63 -6.08 18.28
N VAL A 185 -2.78 -6.64 19.48
CA VAL A 185 -3.08 -5.87 20.71
C VAL A 185 -1.96 -4.87 21.05
N ASN A 186 -0.71 -5.24 20.79
CA ASN A 186 0.46 -4.38 20.99
C ASN A 186 0.79 -3.51 19.76
N CYS A 187 -0.24 -3.02 19.06
CA CYS A 187 -0.06 -2.24 17.84
C CYS A 187 0.44 -0.81 18.06
N LEU A 188 0.28 -0.24 19.26
CA LEU A 188 0.75 1.11 19.55
C LEU A 188 2.27 1.14 19.62
N HIS A 189 2.87 2.07 18.87
CA HIS A 189 4.29 2.38 18.91
C HIS A 189 4.48 3.82 19.35
N TYR A 190 5.46 4.04 20.22
CA TYR A 190 5.80 5.32 20.81
C TYR A 190 7.25 5.64 20.45
N GLU A 191 7.48 6.86 19.98
CA GLU A 191 8.81 7.42 19.70
C GLU A 191 8.75 8.92 20.01
N ASP A 192 9.87 9.50 20.45
CA ASP A 192 9.97 10.94 20.64
C ASP A 192 10.56 11.56 19.36
N ASP A 193 9.97 12.66 18.89
CA ASP A 193 10.53 13.40 17.76
C ASP A 193 11.76 14.23 18.15
N ASP A 194 12.38 14.91 17.17
CA ASP A 194 13.53 15.79 17.37
C ASP A 194 13.25 16.94 18.36
N GLN A 195 11.97 17.25 18.61
CA GLN A 195 11.49 18.27 19.55
C GLN A 195 11.05 17.68 20.91
N HIS A 196 11.25 16.38 21.12
CA HIS A 196 10.89 15.61 22.32
C HIS A 196 9.37 15.51 22.54
N THR A 197 8.59 15.63 21.47
CA THR A 197 7.15 15.39 21.45
C THR A 197 6.88 13.92 21.22
N LYS A 198 6.03 13.31 22.08
CA LYS A 198 5.64 11.91 21.97
C LYS A 198 4.79 11.67 20.73
N CYS A 199 5.37 11.01 19.74
CA CYS A 199 4.69 10.55 18.54
C CYS A 199 4.11 9.14 18.76
N ILE A 200 2.88 8.93 18.28
CA ILE A 200 2.21 7.64 18.33
C ILE A 200 1.95 7.12 16.92
N GLY A 201 2.32 5.87 16.69
CA GLY A 201 2.11 5.17 15.43
C GLY A 201 1.38 3.85 15.61
N LEU A 202 0.62 3.46 14.58
CA LEU A 202 0.08 2.10 14.46
C LEU A 202 1.10 1.22 13.75
N ARG A 203 1.58 0.19 14.45
CA ARG A 203 2.54 -0.79 13.95
C ARG A 203 1.83 -1.91 13.20
N PHE A 204 2.15 -2.04 11.92
CA PHE A 204 1.76 -3.14 11.06
C PHE A 204 2.96 -4.07 10.86
N TYR A 205 2.89 -5.29 11.36
CA TYR A 205 3.95 -6.27 11.12
C TYR A 205 4.00 -6.65 9.63
N GLY A 206 5.17 -6.47 9.00
CA GLY A 206 5.43 -6.91 7.63
C GLY A 206 5.55 -8.43 7.54
N GLY A 207 5.21 -9.00 6.39
CA GLY A 207 5.51 -10.40 6.09
C GLY A 207 6.99 -10.59 5.71
N LYS A 208 7.62 -11.65 6.21
CA LYS A 208 9.00 -12.14 5.93
C LYS A 208 9.99 -11.08 5.40
N GLY A 209 10.75 -10.46 6.31
CA GLY A 209 12.04 -9.83 5.99
C GLY A 209 12.03 -8.32 5.75
N PHE A 210 10.86 -7.69 5.65
CA PHE A 210 10.74 -6.23 5.73
C PHE A 210 10.22 -5.88 7.12
N GLY A 211 10.89 -4.94 7.81
CA GLY A 211 10.54 -4.52 9.17
C GLY A 211 9.07 -4.11 9.35
N SER A 212 8.66 -3.84 10.60
CA SER A 212 7.31 -3.34 10.86
C SER A 212 7.09 -1.98 10.18
N ASP A 213 6.02 -1.85 9.41
CA ASP A 213 5.60 -0.57 8.85
C ASP A 213 4.82 0.20 9.91
N ILE A 214 5.24 1.42 10.21
CA ILE A 214 4.66 2.25 11.26
C ILE A 214 3.92 3.39 10.57
N LYS A 215 2.60 3.41 10.74
CA LYS A 215 1.79 4.54 10.28
C LYS A 215 1.61 5.51 11.44
N TRP A 216 2.34 6.60 11.38
CA TRP A 216 2.25 7.68 12.34
C TRP A 216 0.89 8.36 12.31
N SER A 217 0.36 8.65 13.50
CA SER A 217 -0.79 9.52 13.68
C SER A 217 -0.33 10.97 13.80
N SER A 218 -1.25 11.91 13.56
CA SER A 218 -1.01 13.31 13.91
C SER A 218 -1.12 13.48 15.41
N GLU A 219 -0.39 14.45 15.97
CA GLU A 219 -0.39 14.77 17.40
C GLU A 219 -1.81 14.90 17.98
N VAL A 220 -2.71 15.58 17.26
CA VAL A 220 -4.11 15.78 17.67
C VAL A 220 -4.92 14.48 17.80
N PHE A 221 -4.48 13.40 17.14
CA PHE A 221 -5.14 12.10 17.15
C PHE A 221 -4.46 11.08 18.07
N ASN A 222 -3.35 11.41 18.72
CA ASN A 222 -2.59 10.50 19.59
C ASN A 222 -3.47 9.90 20.70
N GLU A 223 -4.19 10.74 21.44
CA GLU A 223 -5.09 10.30 22.52
C GLU A 223 -6.26 9.46 21.98
N THR A 224 -6.79 9.86 20.82
CA THR A 224 -7.88 9.13 20.14
C THR A 224 -7.42 7.72 19.73
N ALA A 225 -6.19 7.58 19.21
CA ALA A 225 -5.62 6.29 18.85
C ALA A 225 -5.43 5.39 20.07
N ILE A 226 -4.86 5.92 21.17
CA ILE A 226 -4.68 5.18 22.43
C ILE A 226 -6.03 4.67 22.92
N GLU A 227 -7.01 5.56 23.00
CA GLU A 227 -8.32 5.24 23.57
C GLU A 227 -9.07 4.22 22.71
N ALA A 228 -9.02 4.35 21.38
CA ALA A 228 -9.63 3.38 20.48
C ALA A 228 -8.99 1.98 20.61
N VAL A 229 -7.66 1.89 20.74
CA VAL A 229 -6.97 0.61 20.98
C VAL A 229 -7.33 0.04 22.34
N ARG A 230 -7.41 0.87 23.40
CA ARG A 230 -7.82 0.44 24.74
C ARG A 230 -9.21 -0.18 24.72
N ARG A 231 -10.19 0.51 24.14
CA ARG A 231 -11.58 0.03 24.04
C ARG A 231 -11.69 -1.28 23.28
N LEU A 232 -11.01 -1.41 22.14
CA LEU A 232 -10.99 -2.66 21.38
C LEU A 232 -10.30 -3.79 22.15
N THR A 233 -9.21 -3.49 22.88
CA THR A 233 -8.49 -4.45 23.71
C THR A 233 -9.33 -4.97 24.86
N GLU A 234 -10.12 -4.11 25.51
CA GLU A 234 -11.08 -4.51 26.53
C GLU A 234 -12.19 -5.37 25.95
N LEU A 235 -12.79 -4.91 24.85
CA LEU A 235 -13.91 -5.57 24.21
C LEU A 235 -13.57 -6.98 23.71
N SER A 236 -12.38 -7.18 23.13
CA SER A 236 -11.95 -8.48 22.63
C SER A 236 -11.30 -9.38 23.68
N LYS A 237 -11.16 -8.93 24.95
CA LYS A 237 -10.43 -9.66 26.00
C LYS A 237 -10.91 -11.11 26.17
N LYS A 238 -12.22 -11.31 26.36
CA LYS A 238 -12.80 -12.66 26.57
C LYS A 238 -12.59 -13.57 25.36
N GLY A 239 -12.65 -13.03 24.14
CA GLY A 239 -12.40 -13.79 22.91
C GLY A 239 -10.92 -14.20 22.78
N ARG A 240 -10.00 -13.29 23.12
CA ARG A 240 -8.55 -13.60 23.12
C ARG A 240 -8.17 -14.61 24.21
N ASP A 241 -8.74 -14.49 25.40
CA ASP A 241 -8.52 -15.44 26.49
C ASP A 241 -8.99 -16.85 26.10
N LEU A 242 -10.17 -16.96 25.46
CA LEU A 242 -10.68 -18.20 24.90
C LEU A 242 -9.75 -18.76 23.81
N ALA A 243 -9.26 -17.91 22.91
CA ALA A 243 -8.34 -18.32 21.86
C ALA A 243 -7.03 -18.88 22.44
N LYS A 244 -6.44 -18.16 23.41
CA LYS A 244 -5.24 -18.57 24.13
C LYS A 244 -5.44 -19.91 24.85
N TRP A 245 -6.62 -20.11 25.44
CA TRP A 245 -6.94 -21.38 26.09
C TRP A 245 -6.96 -22.56 25.10
N TYR A 246 -7.60 -22.38 23.94
CA TYR A 246 -7.63 -23.41 22.88
C TYR A 246 -6.26 -23.73 22.31
N GLU A 247 -5.33 -22.77 22.29
CA GLU A 247 -3.93 -22.99 21.90
C GLU A 247 -3.19 -23.88 22.90
N GLN A 248 -3.47 -23.73 24.20
CA GLN A 248 -2.75 -24.39 25.29
C GLN A 248 -3.32 -25.77 25.66
N ASN A 249 -4.60 -26.00 25.40
CA ASN A 249 -5.31 -27.19 25.86
C ASN A 249 -5.95 -27.92 24.68
N PRO A 250 -5.22 -28.71 23.87
CA PRO A 250 -5.74 -29.34 22.66
C PRO A 250 -6.78 -30.46 22.94
N ASP A 251 -6.70 -31.13 24.08
CA ASP A 251 -7.48 -32.35 24.33
C ASP A 251 -8.65 -32.15 25.30
N LYS A 252 -8.88 -30.93 25.78
CA LYS A 252 -9.90 -30.62 26.81
C LYS A 252 -10.97 -29.69 26.27
N PHE A 253 -12.18 -29.81 26.82
CA PHE A 253 -13.25 -28.83 26.61
C PHE A 253 -13.06 -27.56 27.46
N PHE A 254 -13.38 -26.39 26.91
CA PHE A 254 -13.30 -25.13 27.64
C PHE A 254 -14.40 -25.03 28.70
N ARG A 255 -14.01 -25.00 29.97
CA ARG A 255 -14.94 -24.93 31.11
C ARG A 255 -15.12 -23.48 31.54
N HIS A 256 -16.23 -22.87 31.11
CA HIS A 256 -16.69 -21.56 31.60
C HIS A 256 -17.49 -21.70 32.91
N GLU A 257 -17.88 -20.58 33.52
CA GLU A 257 -18.53 -20.51 34.83
C GLU A 257 -19.78 -21.38 34.96
N SER A 258 -20.56 -21.56 33.89
CA SER A 258 -21.78 -22.38 33.90
C SER A 258 -21.58 -23.79 33.36
N CYS A 259 -20.34 -24.21 33.09
CA CYS A 259 -20.05 -25.55 32.59
C CYS A 259 -20.25 -26.62 33.69
N PRO A 260 -20.92 -27.75 33.41
CA PRO A 260 -21.11 -28.83 34.39
C PRO A 260 -19.77 -29.43 34.86
N ASN A 261 -19.68 -29.75 36.16
CA ASN A 261 -18.52 -30.39 36.75
C ASN A 261 -18.56 -31.92 36.54
N VAL A 262 -18.32 -32.34 35.31
CA VAL A 262 -18.33 -33.75 34.87
C VAL A 262 -17.04 -34.10 34.13
N GLY A 263 -16.69 -35.39 34.06
CA GLY A 263 -15.52 -35.87 33.31
C GLY A 263 -15.63 -35.67 31.79
N GLU A 264 -14.51 -35.65 31.07
CA GLU A 264 -14.52 -35.38 29.62
C GLU A 264 -15.30 -36.45 28.81
N THR A 265 -15.25 -37.71 29.24
CA THR A 265 -15.91 -38.86 28.60
C THR A 265 -17.22 -39.26 29.26
N GLN A 266 -17.63 -38.55 30.31
CA GLN A 266 -18.87 -38.84 31.02
C GLN A 266 -20.08 -38.42 30.19
N SER A 267 -21.13 -39.25 30.18
CA SER A 267 -22.40 -38.96 29.52
C SER A 267 -23.04 -37.70 30.10
N LEU A 268 -23.43 -36.79 29.21
CA LEU A 268 -24.14 -35.55 29.53
C LEU A 268 -25.65 -35.72 29.36
N THR A 269 -26.41 -35.11 30.27
CA THR A 269 -27.83 -34.84 30.01
C THR A 269 -27.99 -33.72 28.97
N ASP A 270 -29.17 -33.63 28.34
CA ASP A 270 -29.46 -32.54 27.40
C ASP A 270 -29.30 -31.16 28.11
N GLU A 271 -29.66 -31.05 29.38
CA GLU A 271 -29.46 -29.82 30.18
C GLU A 271 -27.99 -29.51 30.41
N GLN A 272 -27.18 -30.50 30.80
CA GLN A 272 -25.75 -30.32 31.01
C GLN A 272 -25.03 -29.93 29.71
N ALA A 273 -25.43 -30.49 28.57
CA ALA A 273 -24.88 -30.12 27.27
C ALA A 273 -25.28 -28.68 26.86
N CYS A 274 -26.51 -28.25 27.12
CA CYS A 274 -26.92 -26.86 26.95
C CYS A 274 -26.10 -25.92 27.84
N MET A 275 -25.93 -26.25 29.12
CA MET A 275 -25.11 -25.48 30.06
C MET A 275 -23.66 -25.36 29.58
N ALA A 276 -23.04 -26.47 29.16
CA ALA A 276 -21.68 -26.49 28.63
C ALA A 276 -21.52 -25.60 27.39
N LEU A 277 -22.51 -25.56 26.49
CA LEU A 277 -22.48 -24.73 25.28
C LEU A 277 -22.92 -23.26 25.50
N GLY A 278 -23.49 -22.95 26.67
CA GLY A 278 -24.08 -21.64 26.98
C GLY A 278 -25.41 -21.38 26.27
N LEU A 279 -26.24 -22.40 26.08
CA LEU A 279 -27.55 -22.30 25.44
C LEU A 279 -28.66 -22.07 26.48
N THR A 280 -29.51 -21.09 26.24
CA THR A 280 -30.63 -20.69 27.12
C THR A 280 -31.97 -20.95 26.43
N ASN A 281 -32.39 -22.20 26.34
CA ASN A 281 -33.69 -22.58 25.77
C ASN A 281 -34.48 -23.42 26.77
N GLU A 282 -35.80 -23.20 26.86
CA GLU A 282 -36.70 -23.97 27.75
C GLU A 282 -36.71 -25.47 27.43
N ASN A 283 -36.50 -25.84 26.16
CA ASN A 283 -36.39 -27.23 25.72
C ASN A 283 -34.97 -27.56 25.24
N SER A 284 -34.18 -28.12 26.17
CA SER A 284 -32.77 -28.48 25.95
C SER A 284 -32.55 -29.42 24.76
N ARG A 285 -33.43 -30.40 24.55
CA ARG A 285 -33.30 -31.38 23.45
C ARG A 285 -33.42 -30.71 22.09
N THR A 286 -34.42 -29.84 21.93
CA THR A 286 -34.65 -29.09 20.68
C THR A 286 -33.50 -28.13 20.42
N ALA A 287 -32.99 -27.47 21.47
CA ALA A 287 -31.86 -26.55 21.39
C ALA A 287 -30.59 -27.23 20.84
N ILE A 288 -30.23 -28.38 21.41
CA ILE A 288 -29.07 -29.18 20.97
C ILE A 288 -29.25 -29.63 19.52
N ARG A 289 -30.44 -30.15 19.17
CA ARG A 289 -30.72 -30.60 17.80
C ARG A 289 -30.60 -29.47 16.78
N GLN A 290 -31.07 -28.27 17.14
CA GLN A 290 -30.95 -27.09 16.28
C GLN A 290 -29.50 -26.62 16.17
N TYR A 291 -28.77 -26.61 17.29
CA TYR A 291 -27.38 -26.19 17.36
C TYR A 291 -26.47 -27.06 16.48
N PHE A 292 -26.65 -28.39 16.54
CA PHE A 292 -25.88 -29.36 15.75
C PHE A 292 -26.54 -29.74 14.41
N LYS A 293 -27.54 -28.99 13.94
CA LYS A 293 -28.32 -29.34 12.74
C LYS A 293 -27.43 -29.60 11.51
N ALA A 294 -26.37 -28.82 11.35
CA ALA A 294 -25.43 -28.89 10.24
C ALA A 294 -24.13 -29.67 10.56
N TYR A 295 -24.06 -30.39 11.68
CA TYR A 295 -22.88 -31.12 12.11
C TYR A 295 -23.10 -32.63 11.97
N GLU A 296 -22.54 -33.22 10.91
CA GLU A 296 -22.71 -34.65 10.57
C GLU A 296 -22.30 -35.62 11.69
N PRO A 297 -21.18 -35.41 12.44
CA PRO A 297 -20.82 -36.30 13.54
C PRO A 297 -21.89 -36.40 14.64
N TYR A 298 -22.70 -35.37 14.84
CA TYR A 298 -23.81 -35.43 15.79
C TYR A 298 -24.95 -36.34 15.31
N GLN A 299 -25.25 -36.32 14.01
CA GLN A 299 -26.27 -37.21 13.42
C GLN A 299 -25.83 -38.68 13.53
N MET A 300 -24.54 -38.95 13.30
CA MET A 300 -23.96 -40.29 13.46
C MET A 300 -24.01 -40.77 14.92
N LEU A 301 -23.63 -39.91 15.87
CA LEU A 301 -23.68 -40.20 17.30
C LEU A 301 -25.11 -40.56 17.74
N LYS A 302 -26.11 -39.79 17.28
CA LYS A 302 -27.53 -40.08 17.54
C LYS A 302 -28.01 -41.38 16.89
N ALA A 303 -27.60 -41.67 15.66
CA ALA A 303 -27.97 -42.92 14.98
C ALA A 303 -27.41 -44.17 15.70
N LYS A 304 -26.24 -44.06 16.32
CA LYS A 304 -25.63 -45.13 17.12
C LYS A 304 -26.19 -45.26 18.54
N GLY A 305 -27.00 -44.30 18.99
CA GLY A 305 -27.47 -44.26 20.37
C GLY A 305 -26.39 -43.91 21.40
N GLU A 306 -25.27 -43.32 20.97
CA GLU A 306 -24.17 -42.93 21.85
C GLU A 306 -24.53 -41.63 22.63
N PRO A 307 -24.06 -41.48 23.87
CA PRO A 307 -24.30 -40.27 24.67
C PRO A 307 -23.42 -39.10 24.23
N LEU A 308 -23.89 -37.87 24.48
CA LEU A 308 -23.04 -36.68 24.36
C LEU A 308 -22.03 -36.64 25.52
N THR A 309 -20.82 -36.17 25.24
CA THR A 309 -19.73 -36.01 26.21
C THR A 309 -19.04 -34.66 26.01
N LEU A 310 -18.32 -34.14 27.01
CA LEU A 310 -17.55 -32.91 26.82
C LEU A 310 -16.46 -33.08 25.74
N ALA A 311 -15.89 -34.28 25.60
CA ALA A 311 -14.96 -34.61 24.53
C ALA A 311 -15.59 -34.44 23.13
N PHE A 312 -16.86 -34.86 22.98
CA PHE A 312 -17.61 -34.62 21.74
C PHE A 312 -17.84 -33.13 21.49
N LEU A 313 -18.22 -32.37 22.53
CA LEU A 313 -18.40 -30.91 22.42
C LEU A 313 -17.08 -30.21 22.06
N ASN A 314 -15.95 -30.66 22.61
CA ASN A 314 -14.62 -30.14 22.28
C ASN A 314 -14.28 -30.39 20.81
N ALA A 315 -14.53 -31.61 20.31
CA ALA A 315 -14.34 -31.94 18.90
C ALA A 315 -15.19 -31.03 17.98
N TYR A 316 -16.44 -30.77 18.37
CA TYR A 316 -17.27 -29.81 17.66
C TYR A 316 -16.67 -28.39 17.69
N CYS A 317 -16.38 -27.84 18.88
CA CYS A 317 -15.84 -26.47 18.99
C CYS A 317 -14.56 -26.29 18.17
N ARG A 318 -13.70 -27.31 18.12
CA ARG A 318 -12.48 -27.32 17.28
C ARG A 318 -12.77 -27.35 15.80
N SER A 319 -13.79 -28.08 15.37
CA SER A 319 -14.23 -28.06 13.97
C SER A 319 -14.73 -26.69 13.53
N GLN A 320 -15.16 -25.85 14.47
CA GLN A 320 -15.59 -24.47 14.21
C GLN A 320 -14.46 -23.44 14.28
N LEU A 321 -13.23 -23.85 14.64
CA LEU A 321 -12.10 -22.92 14.66
C LEU A 321 -11.77 -22.40 13.26
N PRO A 322 -11.30 -21.15 13.13
CA PRO A 322 -10.96 -20.58 11.84
C PRO A 322 -9.90 -21.39 11.06
N LYS A 323 -10.00 -21.34 9.74
CA LYS A 323 -8.97 -21.91 8.85
C LYS A 323 -7.61 -21.27 9.10
N GLY A 324 -6.56 -22.09 9.24
CA GLY A 324 -5.20 -21.61 9.53
C GLY A 324 -4.86 -21.48 11.01
N TRP A 325 -5.74 -21.94 11.91
CA TRP A 325 -5.51 -22.00 13.35
C TRP A 325 -4.09 -22.51 13.73
N PRO A 326 -3.40 -21.88 14.70
CA PRO A 326 -3.82 -20.75 15.56
C PRO A 326 -3.51 -19.36 14.97
N TRP A 327 -3.11 -19.30 13.70
CA TRP A 327 -2.67 -18.05 13.08
C TRP A 327 -3.83 -17.34 12.41
N LYS A 328 -4.11 -16.12 12.85
CA LYS A 328 -5.00 -15.22 12.10
C LYS A 328 -4.31 -14.71 10.84
N ASN A 329 -3.03 -14.34 10.99
CA ASN A 329 -2.16 -14.00 9.88
C ASN A 329 -0.76 -14.57 10.13
N LYS A 330 -0.46 -15.71 9.48
CA LYS A 330 0.82 -16.41 9.64
C LYS A 330 2.01 -15.61 9.10
N GLU A 331 1.80 -14.85 8.02
CA GLU A 331 2.87 -14.04 7.41
C GLU A 331 3.30 -12.91 8.33
N ARG A 332 2.34 -12.31 9.03
CA ARG A 332 2.57 -11.20 9.99
C ARG A 332 2.82 -11.67 11.43
N HIS A 333 2.90 -12.98 11.65
CA HIS A 333 3.07 -13.58 12.97
C HIS A 333 1.98 -13.19 13.99
N ILE A 334 0.73 -13.06 13.55
CA ILE A 334 -0.41 -12.69 14.41
C ILE A 334 -1.27 -13.92 14.67
N LYS A 335 -1.29 -14.37 15.93
CA LYS A 335 -2.22 -15.40 16.41
C LYS A 335 -3.59 -14.83 16.74
N TYR A 336 -4.59 -15.69 16.85
CA TYR A 336 -5.92 -15.26 17.32
C TYR A 336 -5.88 -14.71 18.76
N SER A 337 -5.03 -15.26 19.63
CA SER A 337 -4.83 -14.76 21.01
C SER A 337 -4.28 -13.33 21.07
N ASP A 338 -3.51 -12.93 20.05
CA ASP A 338 -2.76 -11.67 20.04
C ASP A 338 -3.42 -10.61 19.14
N ALA A 339 -4.49 -10.97 18.44
CA ALA A 339 -5.22 -10.08 17.54
C ALA A 339 -6.10 -9.08 18.31
N LEU A 340 -6.02 -7.80 17.94
CA LEU A 340 -6.85 -6.73 18.51
C LEU A 340 -8.35 -7.01 18.30
N CYS A 341 -8.69 -7.64 17.19
CA CYS A 341 -10.06 -8.06 16.85
C CYS A 341 -10.17 -9.59 16.86
N CYS A 342 -10.42 -10.18 18.03
CA CYS A 342 -10.79 -11.58 18.25
C CYS A 342 -11.83 -11.69 19.36
N PHE A 343 -13.07 -12.02 19.02
CA PHE A 343 -14.21 -11.99 19.93
C PHE A 343 -14.81 -13.38 20.10
N ARG A 344 -15.78 -13.52 21.02
CA ARG A 344 -16.63 -14.70 21.04
C ARG A 344 -17.69 -14.61 19.95
N TRP A 345 -18.23 -15.74 19.55
CA TRP A 345 -19.39 -15.77 18.66
C TRP A 345 -20.55 -14.99 19.28
N ASN A 346 -21.25 -14.17 18.48
CA ASN A 346 -22.28 -13.23 18.91
C ASN A 346 -21.82 -12.06 19.83
N GLU A 347 -20.53 -11.83 20.09
CA GLU A 347 -20.09 -10.74 20.98
C GLU A 347 -20.61 -9.35 20.57
N LEU A 348 -20.69 -9.09 19.26
CA LEU A 348 -21.16 -7.80 18.72
C LEU A 348 -22.65 -7.79 18.39
N ARG A 349 -23.42 -8.76 18.88
CA ARG A 349 -24.86 -8.84 18.66
C ARG A 349 -25.62 -8.38 19.90
N GLY A 350 -26.65 -7.57 19.71
CA GLY A 350 -27.55 -7.15 20.80
C GLY A 350 -28.71 -8.11 21.03
N ASP A 351 -29.00 -9.00 20.06
CA ASP A 351 -30.16 -9.91 20.09
C ASP A 351 -29.83 -11.34 20.54
N MET A 352 -28.55 -11.66 20.74
CA MET A 352 -28.10 -12.97 21.19
C MET A 352 -26.93 -12.82 22.15
N SER A 353 -26.91 -13.65 23.19
CA SER A 353 -25.78 -13.71 24.12
C SER A 353 -24.50 -14.23 23.44
N PRO A 354 -23.32 -13.75 23.86
CA PRO A 354 -22.06 -14.27 23.36
C PRO A 354 -21.86 -15.75 23.72
N SER A 355 -21.43 -16.56 22.77
CA SER A 355 -21.10 -17.96 23.03
C SER A 355 -19.87 -18.07 23.92
N PRO A 356 -19.89 -18.83 25.03
CA PRO A 356 -18.71 -18.98 25.88
C PRO A 356 -17.60 -19.82 25.24
N VAL A 357 -17.90 -20.60 24.19
CA VAL A 357 -17.01 -21.65 23.67
C VAL A 357 -16.60 -21.46 22.21
N LEU A 358 -17.29 -20.61 21.44
CA LEU A 358 -16.98 -20.36 20.03
C LEU A 358 -16.29 -19.02 19.82
N LEU A 359 -15.26 -19.02 18.97
CA LEU A 359 -14.53 -17.83 18.53
C LEU A 359 -15.17 -17.20 17.29
N TRP A 360 -14.96 -15.90 17.14
CA TRP A 360 -15.37 -15.15 15.97
C TRP A 360 -14.44 -13.96 15.71
N VAL A 361 -14.25 -13.63 14.43
CA VAL A 361 -13.52 -12.42 14.01
C VAL A 361 -14.37 -11.60 13.06
N PRO A 362 -14.27 -10.27 13.12
CA PRO A 362 -15.02 -9.40 12.22
C PRO A 362 -14.48 -9.56 10.80
N SER A 363 -15.38 -9.54 9.83
CA SER A 363 -15.03 -9.45 8.42
C SER A 363 -15.04 -8.00 7.96
N LYS A 364 -14.61 -7.75 6.72
CA LYS A 364 -14.76 -6.44 6.07
C LYS A 364 -16.21 -5.93 6.11
N SER A 365 -17.18 -6.83 5.98
CA SER A 365 -18.59 -6.43 5.98
C SER A 365 -19.05 -6.00 7.37
N THR A 366 -18.52 -6.58 8.45
CA THR A 366 -18.90 -6.26 9.83
C THR A 366 -18.90 -4.75 10.10
N PHE A 367 -17.87 -4.01 9.70
CA PHE A 367 -17.84 -2.56 9.87
C PHE A 367 -18.65 -1.84 8.79
N THR A 368 -18.49 -2.26 7.53
CA THR A 368 -19.08 -1.56 6.37
C THR A 368 -20.61 -1.59 6.39
N THR A 369 -21.23 -2.70 6.77
CA THR A 369 -22.71 -2.81 6.84
C THR A 369 -23.30 -2.08 8.04
N ASP A 370 -22.47 -1.65 8.98
CA ASP A 370 -22.92 -0.85 10.13
C ASP A 370 -23.03 0.64 9.77
N LEU A 371 -22.21 1.09 8.82
CA LEU A 371 -22.18 2.46 8.32
C LEU A 371 -23.08 2.69 7.10
N ASN A 372 -23.30 1.64 6.29
CA ASN A 372 -24.13 1.73 5.10
C ASN A 372 -25.63 1.72 5.45
N TYR A 373 -26.41 2.46 4.67
CA TYR A 373 -27.83 2.22 4.53
C TYR A 373 -28.08 1.00 3.63
N ILE A 374 -28.84 0.03 4.13
CA ILE A 374 -29.29 -1.15 3.38
C ILE A 374 -30.82 -1.23 3.56
N ASN A 375 -31.56 -1.24 2.45
CA ASN A 375 -33.02 -1.27 2.48
C ASN A 375 -33.51 -2.51 3.24
N GLY A 376 -34.38 -2.33 4.24
CA GLY A 376 -34.85 -3.39 5.14
C GLY A 376 -33.89 -3.77 6.27
N GLN A 377 -32.69 -3.18 6.36
CA GLN A 377 -31.81 -3.32 7.51
C GLN A 377 -32.01 -2.17 8.49
N GLU A 378 -32.63 -2.45 9.64
CA GLU A 378 -32.96 -1.41 10.64
C GLU A 378 -31.84 -1.10 11.64
N ARG A 379 -30.70 -1.79 11.54
CA ARG A 379 -29.68 -1.81 12.59
C ARG A 379 -28.36 -1.17 12.17
N SER A 380 -28.32 -0.03 11.47
CA SER A 380 -27.05 0.72 11.30
C SER A 380 -26.69 1.47 12.58
N ILE A 381 -25.43 1.87 12.76
CA ILE A 381 -25.03 2.69 13.92
C ILE A 381 -25.81 4.00 13.99
N TRP A 382 -26.08 4.59 12.83
CA TRP A 382 -26.86 5.82 12.69
C TRP A 382 -28.28 5.66 13.23
N LYS A 383 -28.99 4.61 12.80
CA LYS A 383 -30.36 4.34 13.26
C LYS A 383 -30.41 3.99 14.74
N ARG A 384 -29.45 3.19 15.23
CA ARG A 384 -29.38 2.82 16.65
C ARG A 384 -29.21 4.03 17.57
N ASN A 385 -28.54 5.08 17.11
CA ASN A 385 -28.25 6.28 17.88
C ASN A 385 -29.08 7.51 17.45
N GLY A 386 -30.06 7.35 16.55
CA GLY A 386 -31.02 8.40 16.19
C GLY A 386 -30.54 9.46 15.20
N TYR A 387 -29.43 9.25 14.48
CA TYR A 387 -28.91 10.21 13.52
C TYR A 387 -29.54 10.04 12.12
N LYS A 388 -29.89 11.17 11.49
CA LYS A 388 -30.44 11.29 10.13
C LYS A 388 -29.86 12.51 9.44
N ASN A 389 -29.85 12.52 8.11
CA ASN A 389 -29.49 13.72 7.35
C ASN A 389 -30.52 14.85 7.60
N LEU A 390 -30.13 16.09 7.29
CA LEU A 390 -30.98 17.29 7.45
C LEU A 390 -32.31 17.21 6.69
N ASP A 391 -32.35 16.46 5.58
CA ASP A 391 -33.54 16.21 4.77
C ASP A 391 -34.41 15.05 5.30
N GLY A 392 -34.04 14.45 6.45
CA GLY A 392 -34.71 13.30 7.05
C GLY A 392 -34.29 11.93 6.48
N SER A 393 -33.45 11.90 5.44
CA SER A 393 -32.98 10.67 4.83
C SER A 393 -31.99 9.90 5.71
N ASP A 394 -31.87 8.60 5.46
CA ASP A 394 -30.95 7.73 6.20
C ASP A 394 -29.49 7.95 5.78
N ILE A 395 -28.59 7.95 6.76
CA ILE A 395 -27.15 8.14 6.53
C ILE A 395 -26.53 6.85 5.97
N SER A 396 -25.66 7.00 4.98
CA SER A 396 -24.92 5.89 4.38
C SER A 396 -23.49 6.31 4.07
N MET A 397 -22.54 5.64 4.69
CA MET A 397 -21.12 5.92 4.53
C MET A 397 -20.31 4.63 4.34
N THR A 398 -19.28 4.70 3.50
CA THR A 398 -18.32 3.62 3.29
C THR A 398 -17.01 3.88 4.03
N SER A 399 -16.34 2.80 4.45
CA SER A 399 -14.99 2.88 5.02
C SER A 399 -13.94 3.51 4.09
N HIS A 400 -14.16 3.51 2.77
CA HIS A 400 -13.24 4.15 1.82
C HIS A 400 -13.37 5.66 1.81
N GLN A 401 -14.53 6.23 2.14
CA GLN A 401 -14.72 7.68 2.21
C GLN A 401 -13.80 8.30 3.27
N VAL A 402 -13.60 7.63 4.42
CA VAL A 402 -12.65 8.04 5.45
C VAL A 402 -11.22 8.15 4.91
N ARG A 403 -10.78 7.17 4.12
CA ARG A 403 -9.47 7.18 3.49
C ARG A 403 -9.35 8.30 2.43
N HIS A 404 -10.41 8.54 1.67
CA HIS A 404 -10.46 9.66 0.72
C HIS A 404 -10.35 11.01 1.43
N TYR A 405 -11.04 11.18 2.55
CA TYR A 405 -10.98 12.37 3.38
C TYR A 405 -9.55 12.65 3.86
N LEU A 406 -8.90 11.68 4.53
CA LEU A 406 -7.53 11.86 5.04
C LEU A 406 -6.51 12.18 3.94
N ASN A 407 -6.63 11.52 2.78
CA ASN A 407 -5.77 11.82 1.64
C ASN A 407 -5.98 13.23 1.09
N THR A 408 -7.23 13.71 1.06
CA THR A 408 -7.57 15.05 0.58
C THR A 408 -7.05 16.12 1.55
N ILE A 409 -7.27 15.95 2.85
CA ILE A 409 -6.73 16.84 3.90
C ILE A 409 -5.19 16.87 3.86
N GLY A 410 -4.56 15.71 3.66
CA GLY A 410 -3.10 15.65 3.53
C GLY A 410 -2.56 16.45 2.36
N GLN A 411 -3.25 16.44 1.21
CA GLN A 411 -2.88 17.21 0.03
C GLN A 411 -3.17 18.71 0.18
N GLN A 412 -4.26 19.07 0.85
CA GLN A 412 -4.58 20.47 1.19
C GLN A 412 -3.51 21.09 2.10
N ASN A 413 -2.89 20.30 2.98
CA ASN A 413 -1.74 20.70 3.80
C ASN A 413 -0.39 20.48 3.09
N ALA A 414 -0.40 20.42 1.76
CA ALA A 414 0.76 20.34 0.87
C ALA A 414 1.65 19.10 1.01
N LEU A 415 1.26 18.04 1.76
CA LEU A 415 2.08 16.84 1.92
C LEU A 415 2.50 16.29 0.55
N GLY A 416 3.81 16.02 0.38
CA GLY A 416 4.33 15.53 -0.89
C GLY A 416 3.69 14.20 -1.29
N GLU A 417 3.46 14.01 -2.59
CA GLU A 417 2.81 12.81 -3.15
C GLU A 417 3.50 11.50 -2.73
N LEU A 418 4.84 11.50 -2.64
CA LEU A 418 5.59 10.35 -2.12
C LEU A 418 5.29 10.07 -0.64
N TYR A 419 5.17 11.11 0.18
CA TYR A 419 4.84 10.97 1.60
C TYR A 419 3.42 10.45 1.79
N ILE A 420 2.46 10.97 1.04
CA ILE A 420 1.07 10.47 1.03
C ILE A 420 1.02 9.01 0.59
N ALA A 421 1.79 8.63 -0.43
CA ALA A 421 1.86 7.25 -0.89
C ALA A 421 2.41 6.33 0.21
N ARG A 422 3.50 6.73 0.88
CA ARG A 422 4.10 6.00 1.99
C ARG A 422 3.15 5.91 3.20
N TRP A 423 2.61 7.03 3.68
CA TRP A 423 1.66 7.11 4.78
C TRP A 423 0.40 6.26 4.53
N SER A 424 -0.03 6.20 3.28
CA SER A 424 -1.16 5.38 2.83
C SER A 424 -0.81 3.89 2.58
N GLY A 425 0.47 3.49 2.65
CA GLY A 425 0.92 2.12 2.33
C GLY A 425 0.79 1.74 0.85
N ARG A 426 1.10 2.65 -0.07
CA ARG A 426 0.99 2.46 -1.53
C ARG A 426 2.34 2.21 -2.16
N ALA A 427 2.40 1.20 -3.03
CA ALA A 427 3.59 0.89 -3.81
C ALA A 427 3.81 1.81 -5.02
N ASN A 428 2.79 2.54 -5.47
CA ASN A 428 2.85 3.40 -6.65
C ASN A 428 2.17 4.75 -6.38
N ILE A 429 2.91 5.84 -6.61
CA ILE A 429 2.50 7.23 -6.37
C ILE A 429 1.28 7.62 -7.21
N HIS A 430 1.14 7.12 -8.44
CA HIS A 430 -0.01 7.41 -9.31
C HIS A 430 -1.35 6.93 -8.74
N GLN A 431 -1.35 6.07 -7.72
CA GLN A 431 -2.57 5.71 -7.02
C GLN A 431 -3.17 6.90 -6.23
N ASN A 432 -2.37 7.90 -5.86
CA ASN A 432 -2.82 9.07 -5.09
C ASN A 432 -3.87 9.90 -5.80
N ALA A 433 -3.77 10.06 -7.13
CA ALA A 433 -4.74 10.78 -7.94
C ALA A 433 -6.17 10.21 -7.83
N THR A 434 -6.33 8.92 -7.54
CA THR A 434 -7.66 8.31 -7.33
C THR A 434 -8.32 8.80 -6.04
N TYR A 435 -7.52 9.26 -5.08
CA TYR A 435 -7.94 9.66 -3.75
C TYR A 435 -7.84 11.16 -3.49
N ASN A 436 -7.25 11.91 -4.42
CA ASN A 436 -7.20 13.35 -4.39
C ASN A 436 -8.52 13.93 -4.90
N HIS A 437 -9.19 14.68 -4.02
CA HIS A 437 -10.44 15.33 -4.32
C HIS A 437 -10.40 16.83 -4.05
N MET A 438 -9.20 17.45 -4.00
CA MET A 438 -9.07 18.90 -3.87
C MET A 438 -9.85 19.62 -4.97
N THR A 439 -10.51 20.71 -4.63
CA THR A 439 -11.21 21.54 -5.62
C THR A 439 -10.23 22.36 -6.45
N THR A 440 -10.65 22.82 -7.63
CA THR A 440 -9.81 23.69 -8.47
C THR A 440 -9.47 25.00 -7.74
N ASP A 441 -10.39 25.52 -6.93
CA ASP A 441 -10.16 26.74 -6.16
C ASP A 441 -9.17 26.52 -5.00
N GLU A 442 -9.20 25.35 -4.36
CA GLU A 442 -8.17 24.94 -3.38
C GLU A 442 -6.81 24.76 -4.04
N TYR A 443 -6.75 24.17 -5.23
CA TYR A 443 -5.53 24.07 -6.03
C TYR A 443 -4.98 25.45 -6.40
N VAL A 444 -5.84 26.37 -6.83
CA VAL A 444 -5.47 27.75 -7.16
C VAL A 444 -5.04 28.51 -5.91
N THR A 445 -5.65 28.26 -4.75
CA THR A 445 -5.26 28.88 -3.47
C THR A 445 -3.90 28.37 -3.01
N LEU A 446 -3.66 27.05 -3.12
CA LEU A 446 -2.35 26.45 -2.89
C LEU A 446 -1.30 27.03 -3.88
N ALA A 447 -1.64 27.12 -5.17
CA ALA A 447 -0.76 27.69 -6.19
C ALA A 447 -0.49 29.18 -6.01
N LYS A 448 -1.47 29.95 -5.50
CA LYS A 448 -1.33 31.38 -5.17
C LYS A 448 -0.42 31.59 -3.95
N GLY A 449 -0.50 30.73 -2.94
CA GLY A 449 0.44 30.73 -1.80
C GLY A 449 1.88 30.32 -2.16
N VAL A 450 2.05 29.71 -3.33
CA VAL A 450 3.34 29.28 -3.91
C VAL A 450 3.92 30.31 -4.89
N GLY A 451 3.22 31.43 -5.12
CA GLY A 451 3.67 32.53 -5.97
C GLY A 451 4.76 33.38 -5.32
N VAL A 452 5.94 33.41 -5.97
CA VAL A 452 7.20 34.09 -5.58
C VAL A 452 7.95 33.39 -4.44
N GLY A 453 8.96 32.57 -4.79
CA GLY A 453 9.86 31.90 -3.84
C GLY A 453 9.42 30.49 -3.38
N SER A 454 8.94 29.64 -4.30
CA SER A 454 8.41 28.30 -4.00
C SER A 454 9.33 27.43 -3.14
N ALA A 455 10.64 27.47 -3.39
CA ALA A 455 11.62 26.73 -2.59
C ALA A 455 11.74 27.28 -1.16
N LEU A 456 11.78 28.60 -0.97
CA LEU A 456 11.91 29.21 0.36
C LEU A 456 10.66 28.99 1.22
N ALA A 457 9.47 29.11 0.63
CA ALA A 457 8.21 28.82 1.31
C ALA A 457 8.17 27.36 1.79
N LYS A 458 8.59 26.41 0.94
CA LYS A 458 8.70 24.98 1.29
C LYS A 458 9.74 24.72 2.38
N ILE A 459 10.89 25.39 2.34
CA ILE A 459 11.92 25.30 3.39
C ILE A 459 11.35 25.75 4.73
N LYS A 460 10.70 26.92 4.80
CA LYS A 460 10.11 27.44 6.05
C LYS A 460 9.01 26.54 6.62
N ALA A 461 8.29 25.84 5.75
CA ALA A 461 7.24 24.88 6.14
C ALA A 461 7.74 23.43 6.31
N ASN A 462 9.06 23.17 6.24
CA ASN A 462 9.65 21.82 6.30
C ASN A 462 9.09 20.83 5.26
N MET A 463 8.75 21.34 4.08
CA MET A 463 8.14 20.56 2.99
C MET A 463 9.20 20.07 1.99
N PRO A 464 8.97 18.91 1.31
CA PRO A 464 9.88 18.42 0.28
C PRO A 464 10.03 19.42 -0.88
N VAL A 465 11.29 19.71 -1.24
CA VAL A 465 11.65 20.56 -2.38
C VAL A 465 11.87 19.69 -3.62
N SER A 466 11.20 20.01 -4.72
CA SER A 466 11.32 19.34 -6.01
C SER A 466 12.31 20.04 -6.93
N PHE A 467 12.75 19.36 -7.99
CA PHE A 467 13.58 19.95 -9.05
C PHE A 467 12.88 21.12 -9.75
N ALA A 468 11.56 21.04 -9.95
CA ALA A 468 10.78 22.15 -10.48
C ALA A 468 10.81 23.39 -9.56
N ASP A 469 10.85 23.21 -8.23
CA ASP A 469 10.97 24.32 -7.28
C ASP A 469 12.34 24.99 -7.32
N LEU A 470 13.37 24.26 -7.77
CA LEU A 470 14.75 24.74 -7.91
C LEU A 470 15.08 25.16 -9.34
N GLU A 471 14.07 25.29 -10.21
CA GLU A 471 14.25 25.58 -11.65
C GLU A 471 15.20 24.59 -12.36
N ALA A 472 15.34 23.38 -11.81
CA ALA A 472 16.10 22.30 -12.40
C ALA A 472 15.22 21.49 -13.37
N ALA A 473 15.84 20.87 -14.37
CA ALA A 473 15.13 20.08 -15.36
C ALA A 473 14.57 18.78 -14.74
N GLY A 474 13.24 18.65 -14.70
CA GLY A 474 12.56 17.36 -14.49
C GLY A 474 11.61 17.28 -13.30
N GLU A 475 10.96 16.12 -13.18
CA GLU A 475 10.09 15.75 -12.07
C GLU A 475 10.89 14.87 -11.09
N GLY A 476 11.40 15.45 -10.00
CA GLY A 476 12.22 14.75 -9.01
C GLY A 476 12.32 15.51 -7.69
N ILE A 477 12.71 14.82 -6.61
CA ILE A 477 12.94 15.43 -5.29
C ILE A 477 14.43 15.75 -5.15
N ALA A 478 14.74 16.96 -4.70
CA ALA A 478 16.12 17.35 -4.44
C ALA A 478 16.63 16.82 -3.11
N HIS A 479 17.86 16.31 -3.11
CA HIS A 479 18.48 15.79 -1.88
C HIS A 479 18.95 16.95 -1.01
N VAL A 480 18.47 17.03 0.24
CA VAL A 480 18.89 18.08 1.17
C VAL A 480 20.36 17.91 1.52
N THR A 481 21.15 18.96 1.35
CA THR A 481 22.56 19.00 1.75
C THR A 481 22.75 19.97 2.90
N GLU A 482 23.93 19.95 3.51
CA GLU A 482 24.29 20.84 4.63
C GLU A 482 24.05 22.32 4.32
N TYR A 483 24.38 22.72 3.09
CA TYR A 483 24.37 24.11 2.61
C TYR A 483 23.15 24.44 1.73
N GLY A 484 22.38 23.44 1.30
CA GLY A 484 21.26 23.69 0.38
C GLY A 484 20.58 22.40 -0.07
N PHE A 485 20.55 22.18 -1.38
CA PHE A 485 19.98 21.01 -2.04
C PHE A 485 20.88 20.55 -3.18
N CYS A 486 20.88 19.25 -3.47
CA CYS A 486 21.59 18.63 -4.57
C CYS A 486 20.61 18.18 -5.64
N VAL A 487 20.84 18.59 -6.88
CA VAL A 487 20.03 18.22 -8.06
C VAL A 487 20.59 17.01 -8.82
N HIS A 488 21.55 16.30 -8.24
CA HIS A 488 22.12 15.07 -8.81
C HIS A 488 21.06 13.97 -8.90
N ASP A 489 20.99 13.29 -10.04
CA ASP A 489 20.08 12.16 -10.22
C ASP A 489 20.68 10.87 -9.61
N PHE A 490 20.35 10.65 -8.34
CA PHE A 490 20.77 9.45 -7.60
C PHE A 490 20.15 8.15 -8.10
N SER A 491 19.12 8.21 -8.97
CA SER A 491 18.54 7.00 -9.58
C SER A 491 19.43 6.42 -10.67
N MET A 492 20.22 7.27 -11.33
CA MET A 492 21.13 6.85 -12.40
C MET A 492 22.53 6.53 -11.88
N LEU A 493 23.07 7.32 -10.94
CA LEU A 493 24.45 7.15 -10.47
C LEU A 493 24.60 7.61 -9.01
N PRO A 494 25.46 7.00 -8.18
CA PRO A 494 25.85 7.59 -6.90
C PRO A 494 26.68 8.87 -7.08
N CYS A 495 26.71 9.72 -6.04
CA CYS A 495 27.49 10.95 -6.02
C CYS A 495 28.98 10.68 -6.27
N GLN A 496 29.54 11.33 -7.29
CA GLN A 496 30.95 11.22 -7.66
C GLN A 496 31.85 12.26 -6.97
N LYS A 497 31.25 13.12 -6.13
CA LYS A 497 31.92 14.27 -5.48
C LYS A 497 32.28 14.04 -4.02
N TYR A 498 31.84 12.93 -3.43
CA TYR A 498 32.20 12.54 -2.07
C TYR A 498 32.05 13.68 -1.03
N ARG A 499 30.91 14.38 -1.06
CA ARG A 499 30.56 15.53 -0.17
C ARG A 499 31.30 16.85 -0.43
N ASP A 500 32.01 16.98 -1.55
CA ASP A 500 32.57 18.27 -2.00
C ASP A 500 31.49 19.18 -2.64
N CYS A 501 30.41 19.46 -1.90
CA CYS A 501 29.23 20.16 -2.38
C CYS A 501 29.52 21.61 -2.81
N LEU A 502 30.44 22.29 -2.13
CA LEU A 502 30.77 23.69 -2.40
C LEU A 502 31.48 23.87 -3.75
N ASN A 503 32.20 22.86 -4.22
CA ASN A 503 32.84 22.83 -5.54
C ASN A 503 32.00 22.10 -6.62
N CYS A 504 30.82 21.60 -6.25
CA CYS A 504 29.89 20.90 -7.15
C CYS A 504 28.97 21.90 -7.87
N THR A 505 28.78 21.74 -9.18
CA THR A 505 27.80 22.57 -9.88
C THR A 505 26.37 22.15 -9.59
N GLU A 506 26.11 20.93 -9.14
CA GLU A 506 24.76 20.43 -8.82
C GLU A 506 24.26 20.84 -7.43
N GLN A 507 25.07 21.60 -6.68
CA GLN A 507 24.67 22.19 -5.41
C GLN A 507 23.89 23.49 -5.66
N VAL A 508 22.73 23.58 -5.03
CA VAL A 508 21.79 24.69 -5.14
C VAL A 508 21.49 25.26 -3.75
N CYS A 509 21.53 26.57 -3.60
CA CYS A 509 21.23 27.28 -2.36
C CYS A 509 20.06 28.24 -2.58
N VAL A 510 19.29 28.56 -1.53
CA VAL A 510 18.12 29.42 -1.62
C VAL A 510 18.31 30.62 -0.70
N LYS A 511 18.16 31.83 -1.23
CA LYS A 511 18.23 33.05 -0.41
C LYS A 511 17.07 33.11 0.57
N GLY A 512 17.36 33.49 1.83
CA GLY A 512 16.38 33.55 2.93
C GLY A 512 16.35 32.30 3.83
N ASP A 513 17.16 31.27 3.54
CA ASP A 513 17.40 30.14 4.46
C ASP A 513 18.51 30.49 5.44
N ASP A 514 18.14 31.15 6.54
CA ASP A 514 19.07 31.66 7.55
C ASP A 514 19.91 30.54 8.20
N SER A 515 19.33 29.35 8.39
CA SER A 515 20.02 28.21 8.99
C SER A 515 21.20 27.77 8.13
N LYS A 516 20.98 27.60 6.83
CA LYS A 516 22.04 27.15 5.90
C LYS A 516 23.05 28.26 5.62
N LEU A 517 22.63 29.53 5.60
CA LEU A 517 23.55 30.66 5.52
C LEU A 517 24.51 30.70 6.72
N GLN A 518 24.04 30.43 7.93
CA GLN A 518 24.92 30.35 9.12
C GLN A 518 25.92 29.18 9.02
N ARG A 519 25.50 28.02 8.51
CA ARG A 519 26.42 26.89 8.26
C ARG A 519 27.52 27.25 7.25
N LEU A 520 27.18 27.97 6.18
CA LEU A 520 28.16 28.48 5.22
C LEU A 520 29.18 29.41 5.88
N LYS A 521 28.74 30.33 6.75
CA LYS A 521 29.63 31.21 7.51
C LYS A 521 30.56 30.43 8.45
N GLN A 522 30.03 29.43 9.16
CA GLN A 522 30.84 28.55 10.01
C GLN A 522 31.89 27.80 9.20
N GLN A 523 31.52 27.27 8.04
CA GLN A 523 32.45 26.59 7.15
C GLN A 523 33.55 27.54 6.64
N ARG A 524 33.20 28.78 6.28
CA ARG A 524 34.18 29.83 5.89
C ARG A 524 35.23 30.06 6.98
N GLU A 525 34.79 30.29 8.21
CA GLU A 525 35.72 30.54 9.33
C GLU A 525 36.56 29.31 9.66
N GLY A 526 35.97 28.12 9.57
CA GLY A 526 36.70 26.85 9.71
C GLY A 526 37.83 26.71 8.69
N ILE A 527 37.56 26.98 7.41
CA ILE A 527 38.56 26.92 6.34
C ILE A 527 39.67 27.96 6.57
N ARG A 528 39.32 29.21 6.91
CA ARG A 528 40.30 30.27 7.21
C ARG A 528 41.25 29.88 8.34
N LEU A 529 40.71 29.30 9.41
CA LEU A 529 41.51 28.81 10.53
C LEU A 529 42.48 27.70 10.11
N GLN A 530 42.00 26.74 9.31
CA GLN A 530 42.83 25.63 8.83
C GLN A 530 43.93 26.11 7.87
N LEU A 531 43.62 27.02 6.95
CA LEU A 531 44.59 27.62 6.04
C LEU A 531 45.66 28.41 6.80
N LYS A 532 45.28 29.19 7.82
CA LYS A 532 46.24 29.90 8.67
C LYS A 532 47.21 28.94 9.37
N LYS A 533 46.69 27.86 9.97
CA LYS A 533 47.53 26.83 10.60
C LYS A 533 48.50 26.18 9.60
N ALA A 534 48.05 25.92 8.37
CA ALA A 534 48.89 25.36 7.33
C ALA A 534 50.00 26.34 6.89
N GLN A 535 49.69 27.64 6.79
CA GLN A 535 50.68 28.68 6.49
C GLN A 535 51.72 28.84 7.60
N ASP A 536 51.28 28.84 8.86
CA ASP A 536 52.16 28.93 10.03
C ASP A 536 53.12 27.72 10.09
N ALA A 537 52.62 26.51 9.85
CA ALA A 537 53.42 25.28 9.80
C ALA A 537 54.35 25.18 8.58
N SER A 538 53.97 25.76 7.44
CA SER A 538 54.85 25.84 6.27
C SER A 538 55.99 26.84 6.47
N SER A 539 55.78 27.87 7.30
CA SER A 539 56.77 28.89 7.62
C SER A 539 57.77 28.44 8.69
N SER A 540 57.43 27.44 9.51
CA SER A 540 58.32 26.85 10.53
C SER A 540 59.31 25.82 9.96
N GLY A 541 59.21 25.44 8.69
CA GLY A 541 60.10 24.47 8.04
C GLY A 541 59.85 22.99 8.42
N GLU A 542 58.73 22.69 9.07
CA GLU A 542 58.41 21.34 9.60
C GLU A 542 57.91 20.34 8.53
N PHE A 543 57.56 20.79 7.31
CA PHE A 543 56.99 19.91 6.27
C PHE A 543 57.48 20.22 4.85
N ASP A 544 57.59 19.17 4.04
CA ASP A 544 57.99 19.23 2.63
C ASP A 544 56.86 19.79 1.74
N ILE A 545 57.22 20.73 0.87
CA ILE A 545 56.34 21.70 0.19
C ILE A 545 55.33 21.03 -0.78
N GLY A 546 55.60 19.80 -1.24
CA GLY A 546 54.81 19.12 -2.29
C GLY A 546 53.44 18.57 -1.87
N SER A 547 53.25 18.20 -0.60
CA SER A 547 51.98 17.64 -0.09
C SER A 547 51.01 18.70 0.48
N VAL A 548 51.55 19.83 0.94
CA VAL A 548 50.77 20.96 1.46
C VAL A 548 50.08 21.73 0.31
N ASP A 549 50.69 21.76 -0.87
CA ASP A 549 50.24 22.58 -2.01
C ASP A 549 48.85 22.19 -2.56
N ARG A 550 48.57 20.89 -2.77
CA ARG A 550 47.27 20.45 -3.35
C ARG A 550 46.09 20.64 -2.42
N TRP A 551 46.25 20.31 -1.14
CA TRP A 551 45.19 20.51 -0.15
C TRP A 551 44.94 22.00 0.07
N THR A 552 46.01 22.79 0.19
CA THR A 552 45.92 24.25 0.37
C THR A 552 45.25 24.90 -0.84
N ALA A 553 45.64 24.53 -2.06
CA ALA A 553 45.00 25.01 -3.29
C ALA A 553 43.50 24.66 -3.35
N HIS A 554 43.12 23.45 -2.92
CA HIS A 554 41.71 23.05 -2.85
C HIS A 554 40.93 23.85 -1.80
N GLN A 555 41.52 24.08 -0.62
CA GLN A 555 40.88 24.87 0.44
C GLN A 555 40.77 26.36 0.09
N ILE A 556 41.78 26.95 -0.54
CA ILE A 556 41.73 28.33 -1.05
C ILE A 556 40.57 28.47 -2.03
N LYS A 557 40.48 27.55 -3.00
CA LYS A 557 39.39 27.57 -3.99
C LYS A 557 38.01 27.38 -3.36
N THR A 558 37.92 26.50 -2.36
CA THR A 558 36.67 26.30 -1.60
C THR A 558 36.29 27.57 -0.83
N LEU A 559 37.27 28.24 -0.22
CA LEU A 559 37.08 29.50 0.50
C LEU A 559 36.55 30.61 -0.42
N GLU A 560 37.19 30.82 -1.58
CA GLU A 560 36.75 31.79 -2.58
C GLU A 560 35.29 31.57 -2.98
N ARG A 561 34.91 30.31 -3.20
CA ARG A 561 33.54 29.95 -3.60
C ARG A 561 32.54 30.15 -2.47
N VAL A 562 32.87 29.76 -1.25
CA VAL A 562 32.02 30.00 -0.08
C VAL A 562 31.80 31.50 0.13
N GLU A 563 32.85 32.31 -0.02
CA GLU A 563 32.78 33.77 0.10
C GLU A 563 31.87 34.38 -0.98
N GLN A 564 32.03 33.96 -2.24
CA GLN A 564 31.14 34.37 -3.34
C GLN A 564 29.68 33.98 -3.07
N LEU A 565 29.44 32.76 -2.61
CA LEU A 565 28.09 32.28 -2.34
C LEU A 565 27.42 33.07 -1.21
N ILE A 566 28.15 33.33 -0.11
CA ILE A 566 27.68 34.16 1.00
C ILE A 566 27.38 35.57 0.50
N GLN A 567 28.25 36.16 -0.32
CA GLN A 567 28.05 37.50 -0.88
C GLN A 567 26.75 37.58 -1.71
N ILE A 568 26.43 36.57 -2.52
CA ILE A 568 25.18 36.53 -3.29
C ILE A 568 23.98 36.39 -2.35
N LEU A 569 24.07 35.49 -1.35
CA LEU A 569 22.98 35.24 -0.39
C LEU A 569 22.68 36.46 0.48
N GLU A 570 23.69 37.28 0.80
CA GLU A 570 23.54 38.50 1.61
C GLU A 570 23.26 39.76 0.77
N SER A 571 23.45 39.70 -0.55
CA SER A 571 23.27 40.86 -1.43
C SER A 571 21.82 41.36 -1.43
N PRO A 572 21.56 42.65 -1.17
CA PRO A 572 20.21 43.21 -1.23
C PRO A 572 19.60 43.16 -2.65
N ASP A 573 20.43 43.03 -3.69
CA ASP A 573 19.99 42.95 -5.09
C ASP A 573 19.42 41.57 -5.47
N THR A 574 19.64 40.56 -4.63
CA THR A 574 19.07 39.22 -4.81
C THR A 574 17.76 39.14 -4.03
N THR A 575 16.66 38.71 -4.63
CA THR A 575 15.38 38.59 -3.92
C THR A 575 15.36 37.38 -3.00
N ASP A 576 14.66 37.47 -1.87
CA ASP A 576 14.39 36.30 -1.03
C ASP A 576 13.63 35.23 -1.83
N GLY A 577 14.06 33.98 -1.69
CA GLY A 577 13.57 32.86 -2.50
C GLY A 577 14.30 32.65 -3.82
N ALA A 578 15.27 33.50 -4.18
CA ALA A 578 16.11 33.27 -5.34
C ALA A 578 16.92 31.97 -5.20
N VAL A 579 16.93 31.18 -6.28
CA VAL A 579 17.65 29.92 -6.37
C VAL A 579 19.04 30.18 -6.97
N ILE A 580 20.08 29.87 -6.21
CA ILE A 580 21.47 30.20 -6.54
C ILE A 580 22.24 28.91 -6.82
N ARG A 581 22.83 28.86 -8.02
CA ARG A 581 23.69 27.76 -8.48
C ARG A 581 25.00 28.34 -9.01
N MET A 582 26.10 28.02 -8.35
CA MET A 582 27.41 28.51 -8.77
C MET A 582 27.94 27.71 -9.96
N ARG A 583 28.37 28.43 -11.01
CA ARG A 583 29.11 27.82 -12.12
C ARG A 583 30.51 27.38 -11.66
N HIS A 584 31.05 26.35 -12.30
CA HIS A 584 32.41 25.88 -12.03
C HIS A 584 33.00 25.18 -13.26
N ASP A 585 33.77 25.92 -14.05
CA ASP A 585 34.29 25.40 -15.33
C ASP A 585 35.38 24.34 -15.14
N GLN A 586 36.10 24.43 -14.02
CA GLN A 586 37.12 23.47 -13.59
C GLN A 586 36.56 22.31 -12.76
N GLU A 587 35.25 22.11 -12.80
CA GLU A 587 34.62 21.01 -12.08
C GLU A 587 35.15 19.65 -12.54
N PHE A 588 35.55 18.83 -11.57
CA PHE A 588 35.98 17.45 -11.82
C PHE A 588 34.85 16.65 -12.48
N SER A 589 35.10 16.13 -13.68
CA SER A 589 34.17 15.24 -14.38
C SER A 589 34.97 14.07 -14.97
N PRO A 590 34.60 12.81 -14.69
CA PRO A 590 35.22 11.65 -15.33
C PRO A 590 35.19 11.74 -16.86
N LEU A 591 34.13 12.33 -17.42
CA LEU A 591 33.99 12.59 -18.85
C LEU A 591 34.98 13.65 -19.33
N LYS A 592 35.11 14.79 -18.64
CA LYS A 592 36.14 15.80 -18.96
C LYS A 592 37.53 15.17 -18.91
N ARG A 593 37.86 14.40 -17.87
CA ARG A 593 39.14 13.69 -17.75
C ARG A 593 39.39 12.73 -18.93
N ALA A 594 38.38 11.96 -19.33
CA ALA A 594 38.47 11.06 -20.47
C ALA A 594 38.61 11.81 -21.81
N LEU A 595 37.94 12.94 -21.97
CA LEU A 595 38.08 13.82 -23.15
C LEU A 595 39.47 14.44 -23.23
N THR A 596 39.99 14.97 -22.11
CA THR A 596 41.34 15.54 -22.02
C THR A 596 42.41 14.48 -22.30
N ALA A 597 42.23 13.26 -21.76
CA ALA A 597 43.10 12.13 -22.03
C ALA A 597 43.09 11.74 -23.52
N LYS A 598 41.91 11.71 -24.16
CA LYS A 598 41.78 11.45 -25.60
C LYS A 598 42.46 12.51 -26.45
N SER A 599 42.29 13.79 -26.12
CA SER A 599 42.92 14.91 -26.85
C SER A 599 44.44 14.98 -26.68
N ALA A 600 44.98 14.42 -25.59
CA ALA A 600 46.41 14.37 -25.33
C ALA A 600 47.13 13.20 -26.03
N THR A 601 46.39 12.24 -26.60
CA THR A 601 46.96 11.13 -27.38
C THR A 601 47.37 11.64 -28.78
N PRO A 602 48.64 11.50 -29.21
CA PRO A 602 49.03 11.86 -30.57
C PRO A 602 48.26 10.99 -31.57
N LYS A 603 47.66 11.60 -32.60
CA LYS A 603 47.06 10.85 -33.71
C LYS A 603 48.16 10.05 -34.40
N LEU A 604 48.07 8.72 -34.34
CA LEU A 604 48.89 7.84 -35.19
C LEU A 604 48.67 8.24 -36.65
N SER A 605 49.76 8.52 -37.37
CA SER A 605 49.73 8.80 -38.81
C SER A 605 49.16 7.59 -39.56
N ALA A 606 48.28 7.84 -40.53
CA ALA A 606 47.70 6.80 -41.36
C ALA A 606 48.82 5.98 -42.06
N PRO A 607 48.66 4.65 -42.21
CA PRO A 607 49.67 3.83 -42.85
C PRO A 607 49.81 4.22 -44.32
N ALA A 608 51.05 4.23 -44.82
CA ALA A 608 51.36 4.50 -46.20
C ALA A 608 50.65 3.50 -47.12
N LYS A 609 50.16 4.01 -48.26
CA LYS A 609 49.61 3.21 -49.36
C LYS A 609 50.73 2.35 -49.94
N ASP A 610 50.88 1.12 -49.47
CA ASP A 610 51.54 0.01 -50.16
C ASP A 610 51.24 -1.27 -49.37
N ILE A 611 50.09 -1.89 -49.63
CA ILE A 611 49.82 -3.27 -49.19
C ILE A 611 49.21 -3.98 -50.40
N GLU A 612 50.01 -4.83 -51.04
CA GLU A 612 49.55 -5.81 -52.04
C GLU A 612 48.43 -6.67 -51.44
N GLU A 613 47.37 -6.90 -52.21
CA GLU A 613 46.25 -7.74 -51.78
C GLU A 613 46.71 -9.16 -51.42
N PRO A 614 46.34 -9.71 -50.25
CA PRO A 614 46.72 -11.05 -49.85
C PRO A 614 46.07 -12.08 -50.77
N LYS A 615 46.86 -13.05 -51.24
CA LYS A 615 46.36 -14.15 -52.08
C LYS A 615 45.33 -14.96 -51.30
N ILE A 616 44.19 -15.21 -51.96
CA ILE A 616 43.00 -15.89 -51.44
C ILE A 616 43.30 -17.23 -50.74
N ASP A 617 44.42 -17.88 -51.09
CA ASP A 617 44.81 -19.16 -50.50
C ASP A 617 45.29 -19.04 -49.04
N GLU A 618 45.84 -17.90 -48.61
CA GLU A 618 46.20 -17.67 -47.21
C GLU A 618 44.96 -17.44 -46.32
N LEU A 619 43.90 -16.84 -46.90
CA LEU A 619 42.63 -16.64 -46.21
C LEU A 619 41.87 -17.96 -46.00
N ARG A 620 42.00 -18.92 -46.91
CA ARG A 620 41.41 -20.27 -46.76
C ARG A 620 42.08 -21.06 -45.64
N ALA A 621 43.41 -21.01 -45.56
CA ALA A 621 44.16 -21.66 -44.49
C ALA A 621 43.82 -21.11 -43.09
N LEU A 622 43.51 -19.82 -42.98
CA LEU A 622 43.11 -19.18 -41.72
C LEU A 622 41.66 -19.44 -41.32
N LEU A 623 40.78 -19.73 -42.28
CA LEU A 623 39.36 -20.00 -42.05
C LEU A 623 39.03 -21.50 -41.92
N GLY A 624 40.02 -22.37 -42.09
CA GLY A 624 39.86 -23.81 -41.91
C GLY A 624 38.89 -24.45 -42.90
N VAL A 625 38.86 -23.97 -44.15
CA VAL A 625 38.08 -24.54 -45.26
C VAL A 625 39.01 -24.96 -46.39
#